data_AF-A0A5J6N2W4-F1
#
_entry.id   AF-A0A5J6N2W4-F1
#
_cell.length_a   1.000
_cell.length_b   1.000
_cell.length_c   1.000
_cell.angle_alpha   90.00
_cell.angle_beta   90.00
_cell.angle_gamma   90.00
#
_symmetry.space_group_name_H-M   'P 1'
#
loop_
_entity.id
_entity.type
_entity.pdbx_description
1 polymer ?
#
loop_
_entity_poly.entity_id
_entity_poly.type
_entity_poly.pdbx_seq_one_letter_code
_entity_poly.pdbx_strand_id
1 'polypeptide(L)'
;MAKSADALVDLYAADAVHEFPFPLSGTPERYSGREQLRAGYREAWSRTLLRIDSIENFTVHETLDPNVIIAEQEMGGTIEPIGEGVRLPFLLVLRL
;
A
#
# COMPACT_ATOMS: atom_id res chain seq x y z
N MET A 1 12.10 2.32 -6.50
CA MET A 1 11.49 0.97 -6.64
C MET A 1 10.44 1.01 -7.75
N ALA A 2 10.39 0.03 -8.66
CA ALA A 2 9.37 0.02 -9.71
C ALA A 2 8.01 -0.43 -9.16
N LYS A 3 6.95 0.33 -9.45
CA LYS A 3 5.56 0.00 -9.06
C LYS A 3 5.03 -1.10 -10.00
N SER A 4 4.76 -2.29 -9.47
CA SER A 4 4.23 -3.43 -10.27
C SER A 4 2.97 -3.99 -9.61
N ALA A 5 1.81 -3.73 -10.23
CA ALA A 5 0.53 -4.17 -9.68
C ALA A 5 0.42 -5.69 -9.71
N ASP A 6 0.99 -6.32 -10.74
CA ASP A 6 0.99 -7.77 -10.88
C ASP A 6 1.84 -8.42 -9.77
N ALA A 7 3.04 -7.91 -9.50
CA ALA A 7 3.88 -8.42 -8.42
C ALA A 7 3.27 -8.21 -7.02
N LEU A 8 2.56 -7.08 -6.81
CA LEU A 8 1.85 -6.84 -5.56
C LEU A 8 0.74 -7.87 -5.35
N VAL A 9 -0.07 -8.10 -6.38
CA VAL A 9 -1.25 -8.98 -6.32
C VAL A 9 -0.86 -10.44 -6.08
N ASP A 10 0.32 -10.87 -6.54
CA ASP A 10 0.82 -12.22 -6.31
C ASP A 10 1.08 -12.53 -4.81
N LEU A 11 1.23 -11.50 -3.97
CA LEU A 11 1.38 -11.65 -2.52
C LEU A 11 0.06 -11.94 -1.78
N TYR A 12 -1.09 -11.66 -2.40
CA TYR A 12 -2.42 -11.77 -1.76
C TYR A 12 -3.04 -13.15 -1.99
N ALA A 13 -3.90 -13.67 -1.12
CA ALA A 13 -4.77 -14.80 -1.50
C ALA A 13 -5.72 -14.44 -2.67
N ALA A 14 -6.27 -15.43 -3.38
CA ALA A 14 -7.11 -15.18 -4.55
C ALA A 14 -8.37 -14.35 -4.23
N ASP A 15 -8.96 -14.61 -3.06
CA ASP A 15 -10.14 -13.98 -2.48
C ASP A 15 -9.79 -12.89 -1.46
N ALA A 16 -8.53 -12.46 -1.39
CA ALA A 16 -8.08 -11.50 -0.40
C ALA A 16 -8.80 -10.16 -0.52
N VAL A 17 -8.81 -9.46 0.60
CA VAL A 17 -9.44 -8.17 0.76
C VAL A 17 -8.37 -7.15 1.12
N HIS A 18 -8.42 -5.99 0.48
CA HIS A 18 -7.57 -4.85 0.83
C HIS A 18 -8.46 -3.66 1.16
N GLU A 19 -8.30 -3.10 2.35
CA GLU A 19 -9.13 -2.01 2.85
C GLU A 19 -8.29 -0.75 3.07
N PHE A 20 -8.92 0.40 2.81
CA PHE A 20 -8.38 1.73 3.08
C PHE A 20 -9.25 2.36 4.16
N PRO A 21 -8.91 2.24 5.46
CA PRO A 21 -9.72 2.79 6.54
C PRO A 21 -9.85 4.31 6.49
N PHE A 22 -8.89 4.97 5.85
CA PHE A 22 -8.84 6.42 5.64
C PHE A 22 -8.64 6.72 4.15
N PRO A 23 -9.66 6.49 3.31
CA PRO A 23 -9.51 6.63 1.87
C PRO A 23 -9.36 8.11 1.49
N LEU A 24 -8.46 8.41 0.56
CA LEU A 24 -8.44 9.70 -0.11
C LEU A 24 -9.69 9.82 -1.00
N SER A 25 -10.19 11.03 -1.21
CA SER A 25 -11.34 11.28 -2.08
C SER A 25 -11.16 10.64 -3.46
N GLY A 26 -12.13 9.84 -3.89
CA GLY A 26 -12.08 9.09 -5.15
C GLY A 26 -11.35 7.75 -5.07
N THR A 27 -10.82 7.36 -3.92
CA THR A 27 -10.31 6.00 -3.66
C THR A 27 -11.44 5.15 -3.07
N PRO A 28 -11.69 3.94 -3.59
CA PRO A 28 -12.64 3.04 -2.95
C PRO A 28 -12.15 2.65 -1.55
N GLU A 29 -13.08 2.41 -0.63
CA GLU A 29 -12.77 1.95 0.73
C GLU A 29 -12.17 0.54 0.76
N ARG A 30 -12.40 -0.26 -0.30
CA ARG A 30 -12.03 -1.67 -0.35
C ARG A 30 -11.85 -2.19 -1.77
N TYR A 31 -10.93 -3.13 -1.93
CA TYR A 31 -10.84 -4.06 -3.05
C TYR A 31 -11.15 -5.49 -2.58
N SER A 32 -11.92 -6.22 -3.38
CA SER A 32 -12.24 -7.63 -3.14
C SER A 32 -11.69 -8.51 -4.27
N GLY A 33 -10.78 -9.41 -3.91
CA GLY A 33 -10.09 -10.31 -4.82
C GLY A 33 -8.94 -9.66 -5.58
N ARG A 34 -8.05 -10.51 -6.08
CA ARG A 34 -6.84 -10.11 -6.82
C ARG A 34 -7.11 -9.22 -8.04
N GLU A 35 -8.21 -9.46 -8.74
CA GLU A 35 -8.54 -8.71 -9.96
C GLU A 35 -8.88 -7.24 -9.69
N GLN A 36 -9.70 -6.96 -8.67
CA GLN A 36 -10.00 -5.57 -8.27
C GLN A 36 -8.75 -4.87 -7.74
N LEU A 37 -7.94 -5.58 -6.94
CA LEU A 37 -6.70 -5.05 -6.39
C LEU A 37 -5.71 -4.69 -7.51
N ARG A 38 -5.54 -5.56 -8.51
CA ARG A 38 -4.69 -5.32 -9.67
C ARG A 38 -5.15 -4.08 -10.45
N ALA A 39 -6.43 -4.01 -10.77
CA ALA A 39 -6.99 -2.90 -11.54
C ALA A 39 -6.86 -1.57 -10.77
N GLY A 40 -7.22 -1.57 -9.49
CA GLY A 40 -7.16 -0.39 -8.63
C GLY A 40 -5.75 0.15 -8.45
N TYR A 41 -4.77 -0.69 -8.15
CA TYR A 41 -3.37 -0.25 -8.02
C TYR A 41 -2.76 0.18 -9.35
N ARG A 42 -3.11 -0.48 -10.47
CA ARG A 42 -2.66 -0.05 -11.80
C ARG A 42 -3.18 1.36 -12.13
N GLU A 43 -4.45 1.64 -11.85
CA GLU A 43 -5.06 2.97 -12.05
C GLU A 43 -4.51 4.03 -11.09
N ALA A 44 -4.35 3.68 -9.80
CA ALA A 44 -3.79 4.60 -8.80
C ALA A 44 -2.34 4.98 -9.16
N TRP A 45 -1.53 4.01 -9.56
CA TRP A 45 -0.13 4.23 -9.89
C TRP A 45 0.10 4.86 -11.26
N SER A 46 -0.83 4.74 -12.20
CA SER A 46 -0.73 5.47 -13.47
C SER A 46 -1.02 6.96 -13.35
N ARG A 47 -1.75 7.38 -12.30
CA ARG A 47 -2.16 8.77 -12.06
C ARG A 47 -1.30 9.49 -11.00
N THR A 48 -0.57 8.74 -10.18
CA THR A 48 0.18 9.34 -9.07
C THR A 48 1.44 10.06 -9.56
N LEU A 49 1.65 11.26 -9.04
CA LEU A 49 2.87 12.06 -9.22
C LEU A 49 3.93 11.78 -8.16
N LEU A 50 3.59 10.96 -7.16
CA LEU A 50 4.50 10.59 -6.08
C LEU A 50 5.48 9.53 -6.55
N ARG A 51 6.77 9.87 -6.62
CA ARG A 51 7.86 8.89 -6.72
C ARG A 51 8.23 8.42 -5.31
N ILE A 52 8.26 7.11 -5.12
CA ILE A 52 8.66 6.51 -3.84
C ILE A 52 10.17 6.33 -3.84
N ASP A 53 10.81 6.89 -2.84
CA ASP A 53 12.26 6.99 -2.71
C ASP A 53 12.79 5.99 -1.69
N SER A 54 12.07 5.82 -0.58
CA SER A 54 12.43 4.89 0.48
C SER A 54 11.22 4.39 1.27
N ILE A 55 11.41 3.25 1.92
CA ILE A 55 10.58 2.76 3.02
C ILE A 55 11.53 2.62 4.21
N GLU A 56 11.24 3.33 5.29
CA GLU A 56 12.11 3.53 6.45
C GLU A 56 11.33 3.27 7.74
N ASN A 57 12.03 3.23 8.87
CA ASN A 57 11.45 3.12 10.21
C ASN A 57 10.45 1.98 10.36
N PHE A 58 10.79 0.83 9.78
CA PHE A 58 9.94 -0.37 9.76
C PHE A 58 9.95 -1.08 11.11
N THR A 59 8.79 -1.22 11.73
CA THR A 59 8.58 -1.97 12.97
C THR A 59 7.47 -3.00 12.77
N VAL A 60 7.71 -4.25 13.15
CA VAL A 60 6.69 -5.30 13.17
C VAL A 60 6.33 -5.60 14.61
N HIS A 61 5.03 -5.54 14.91
CA HIS A 61 4.49 -5.92 16.19
C HIS A 61 3.96 -7.35 16.09
N GLU A 62 4.58 -8.24 16.86
CA GLU A 62 4.04 -9.58 17.07
C GLU A 62 2.70 -9.47 17.82
N THR A 63 1.74 -10.28 17.41
CA THR A 63 0.45 -10.37 18.09
C THR A 63 0.27 -11.76 18.68
N LEU A 64 -0.72 -11.93 19.55
CA LEU A 64 -1.03 -13.24 20.13
C LEU A 64 -1.60 -14.23 19.09
N ASP A 65 -2.16 -13.73 17.99
CA ASP A 65 -2.59 -14.55 16.86
C ASP A 65 -1.45 -14.58 15.82
N PRO A 66 -0.81 -15.73 15.59
CA PRO A 66 0.31 -15.82 14.65
C PRO A 66 -0.09 -15.50 13.20
N ASN A 67 -1.39 -15.48 12.87
CA ASN A 67 -1.89 -15.11 11.55
C ASN A 67 -2.16 -13.61 11.41
N VAL A 68 -1.89 -12.80 12.45
CA VAL A 68 -2.06 -11.34 12.42
C VAL A 68 -0.73 -10.65 12.64
N ILE A 69 -0.36 -9.81 11.67
CA ILE A 69 0.83 -8.96 11.70
C ILE A 69 0.38 -7.51 11.68
N ILE A 70 0.95 -6.70 12.58
CA ILE A 70 0.82 -5.24 12.54
C ILE A 70 2.20 -4.66 12.21
N ALA A 71 2.28 -3.83 11.17
CA ALA A 71 3.52 -3.19 10.77
C ALA A 71 3.35 -1.66 10.71
N GLU A 72 4.30 -0.95 11.30
CA GLU A 72 4.47 0.49 11.18
C GLU A 72 5.65 0.78 10.25
N GLN A 73 5.51 1.75 9.36
CA GLN A 73 6.58 2.17 8.46
C GLN A 73 6.40 3.63 8.03
N GLU A 74 7.47 4.26 7.58
CA GLU A 74 7.42 5.55 6.91
C GLU A 74 7.84 5.39 5.44
N MET A 75 7.09 6.02 4.55
CA MET A 75 7.44 6.12 3.15
C MET A 75 8.02 7.51 2.88
N GLY A 76 9.24 7.55 2.37
CA GLY A 76 9.85 8.75 1.80
C GLY A 76 9.57 8.83 0.30
N GLY A 77 9.23 10.02 -0.19
CA GLY A 77 9.00 10.22 -1.61
C GLY A 77 9.18 11.67 -2.07
N THR A 78 9.08 11.85 -3.38
CA THR A 78 9.15 13.15 -4.04
C THR A 78 7.91 13.34 -4.91
N ILE A 79 7.27 14.51 -4.82
CA ILE A 79 6.16 14.89 -5.70
C ILE A 79 6.73 15.51 -6.97
N GLU A 80 6.45 14.89 -8.12
CA GLU A 80 6.89 15.39 -9.43
C GLU A 80 5.79 16.24 -10.11
N PRO A 81 6.15 17.22 -10.95
CA PRO A 81 7.51 17.68 -11.27
C PRO A 81 8.06 18.71 -10.28
N ILE A 82 7.29 19.10 -9.26
CA ILE A 82 7.65 20.21 -8.34
C ILE A 82 8.91 19.92 -7.50
N GLY A 83 9.27 18.65 -7.32
CA GLY A 83 10.48 18.23 -6.61
C GLY A 83 10.37 18.31 -5.08
N GLU A 84 9.16 18.51 -4.55
CA GLU A 84 8.91 18.61 -3.11
C GLU A 84 8.99 17.23 -2.45
N GLY A 85 9.79 17.12 -1.39
CA GLY A 85 9.92 15.91 -0.60
C GLY A 85 8.74 15.73 0.37
N VAL A 86 8.24 14.51 0.48
CA VAL A 86 7.19 14.13 1.42
C VAL A 86 7.59 12.92 2.25
N ARG A 87 7.07 12.85 3.48
CA ARG A 87 7.09 11.67 4.33
C ARG A 87 5.68 11.32 4.74
N LEU A 88 5.30 10.06 4.57
CA LEU A 88 3.97 9.56 4.93
C LEU A 88 4.13 8.36 5.89
N PRO A 89 3.55 8.42 7.10
CA PRO A 89 3.48 7.27 7.97
C PRO A 89 2.41 6.28 7.49
N PHE A 90 2.66 4.99 7.65
CA PHE A 90 1.74 3.91 7.33
C PHE A 90 1.64 2.93 8.49
N LEU A 91 0.41 2.48 8.73
CA LEU A 91 0.09 1.35 9.60
C LEU A 91 -0.60 0.29 8.74
N LEU A 92 -0.07 -0.93 8.74
CA LEU A 92 -0.62 -2.07 8.03
C LEU A 92 -1.06 -3.14 9.02
N VAL A 93 -2.28 -3.64 8.83
CA VAL A 93 -2.76 -4.84 9.51
C VAL A 93 -2.94 -5.91 8.46
N LEU A 94 -2.18 -7.00 8.58
CA LEU A 94 -2.20 -8.11 7.63
C LEU A 94 -2.74 -9.35 8.33
N ARG A 95 -3.66 -10.04 7.66
CA ARG A 95 -4.11 -11.38 8.03
C ARG A 95 -3.67 -12.37 6.96
N LEU A 96 -3.00 -13.43 7.37
CA LEU A 96 -2.42 -14.46 6.50
C LEU A 96 -3.28 -15.72 6.45
#